data_AF-A0A932U5G0-F1
#
_entry.id   AF-A0A932U5G0-F1
#
_cell.length_a   1.000
_cell.length_b   1.000
_cell.length_c   1.000
_cell.angle_alpha   90.00
_cell.angle_beta   90.00
_cell.angle_gamma   90.00
#
_symmetry.space_group_name_H-M   'P 1'
#
loop_
_entity.id
_entity.type
_entity.pdbx_description
1 polymer ?
#
loop_
_entity_poly.entity_id
_entity_poly.type
_entity_poly.pdbx_seq_one_letter_code
_entity_poly.pdbx_strand_id
1 'polypeptide(L)'
;MKAHVLHFIVLLLILTGGTAMFLGTQGNTGLQLMIGVVTSAAYVAWGIIHHAMLGDLHRKVVIEYVFIGGIAITLLFIVLGY
;
A
#
# COMPACT_ATOMS: atom_id res chain seq x y z
N MET A 1 -16.06 -15.93 -6.92
CA MET A 1 -16.57 -15.23 -5.71
C MET A 1 -15.65 -15.34 -4.49
N LYS A 2 -15.37 -16.53 -3.94
CA LYS A 2 -14.57 -16.65 -2.68
C LYS A 2 -13.13 -16.11 -2.78
N ALA A 3 -12.44 -16.39 -3.89
CA ALA A 3 -11.08 -15.87 -4.11
C ALA A 3 -11.05 -14.34 -4.18
N HIS A 4 -12.00 -13.70 -4.88
CA HIS A 4 -12.10 -12.24 -4.94
C HIS A 4 -12.26 -11.61 -3.55
N VAL A 5 -13.15 -12.17 -2.72
CA VAL A 5 -13.36 -11.68 -1.35
C VAL A 5 -12.06 -11.79 -0.54
N LEU A 6 -11.32 -12.90 -0.68
CA LEU A 6 -10.03 -13.07 -0.01
C LEU A 6 -9.02 -11.98 -0.41
N HIS A 7 -8.93 -11.64 -1.70
CA HIS A 7 -8.05 -10.55 -2.15
C HIS A 7 -8.41 -9.22 -1.47
N PHE A 8 -9.69 -8.87 -1.39
CA PHE A 8 -10.11 -7.64 -0.71
C PHE A 8 -9.87 -7.69 0.81
N ILE A 9 -10.00 -8.86 1.44
CA ILE A 9 -9.63 -9.03 2.86
C ILE A 9 -8.14 -8.79 3.05
N VAL A 10 -7.29 -9.33 2.17
CA VAL A 10 -5.84 -9.09 2.21
C VAL A 10 -5.52 -7.60 2.05
N LEU A 11 -6.16 -6.91 1.11
CA LEU A 11 -6.01 -5.45 0.96
C LEU A 11 -6.42 -4.72 2.24
N LEU A 12 -7.57 -5.08 2.81
CA LEU A 12 -8.08 -4.48 4.03
C LEU A 12 -7.07 -4.65 5.17
N LEU A 13 -6.48 -5.84 5.33
CA LEU A 13 -5.47 -6.11 6.35
C LEU A 13 -4.17 -5.34 6.12
N ILE A 14 -3.70 -5.22 4.86
CA ILE A 14 -2.54 -4.40 4.52
C ILE A 14 -2.78 -2.94 4.94
N LEU A 15 -3.92 -2.36 4.56
CA LEU A 15 -4.21 -0.95 4.80
C LEU A 15 -4.49 -0.66 6.27
N THR A 16 -5.34 -1.47 6.92
CA THR A 16 -5.68 -1.28 8.34
C THR A 16 -4.52 -1.62 9.26
N GLY A 17 -3.77 -2.70 8.98
CA GLY A 17 -2.57 -3.06 9.72
C GLY A 17 -1.47 -2.03 9.58
N GLY A 18 -1.18 -1.57 8.36
CA GLY A 18 -0.24 -0.49 8.10
C GLY A 18 -0.61 0.81 8.82
N THR A 19 -1.89 1.19 8.76
CA THR A 19 -2.41 2.37 9.46
C THR A 19 -2.30 2.23 10.98
N ALA A 20 -2.67 1.08 11.54
CA ALA A 20 -2.58 0.84 12.98
C ALA A 20 -1.12 0.90 13.47
N MET A 21 -0.18 0.30 12.74
CA MET A 21 1.25 0.40 13.05
C MET A 21 1.78 1.83 12.94
N PHE A 22 1.36 2.57 11.90
CA PHE A 22 1.75 3.97 11.70
C PHE A 22 1.26 4.88 12.85
N LEU A 23 0.02 4.69 13.30
CA LEU A 23 -0.53 5.43 14.45
C LEU A 23 0.11 4.98 15.77
N GLY A 24 0.35 3.68 15.95
CA GLY A 24 1.00 3.15 17.15
C GLY A 24 2.47 3.54 17.31
N THR A 25 3.12 4.03 16.25
CA THR A 25 4.52 4.50 16.25
C THR A 25 4.63 6.03 16.21
N GLN A 26 3.54 6.74 16.52
CA GLN A 26 3.56 8.20 16.69
C GLN A 26 4.67 8.65 17.64
N GLY A 27 5.40 9.71 17.24
CA GLY A 27 6.58 10.21 17.95
C GLY A 27 7.90 9.64 17.43
N ASN A 28 7.88 8.60 16.61
CA ASN A 28 9.06 8.11 15.88
C ASN A 28 8.82 8.23 14.36
N THR A 29 9.16 9.40 13.81
CA THR A 29 8.94 9.72 12.38
C THR A 29 9.68 8.77 11.44
N GLY A 30 10.85 8.25 11.85
CA GLY A 30 11.61 7.28 11.06
C GLY A 30 10.88 5.95 10.92
N LEU A 31 10.32 5.43 12.02
CA LEU A 31 9.50 4.21 11.98
C LEU A 31 8.20 4.45 11.21
N GLN A 32 7.55 5.60 11.40
CA GLN A 32 6.34 5.97 10.65
C GLN A 32 6.59 6.00 9.14
N LEU A 33 7.70 6.61 8.71
CA LEU A 33 8.09 6.64 7.30
C LEU A 33 8.34 5.23 6.77
N MET A 34 9.11 4.41 7.50
CA MET A 34 9.40 3.02 7.10
C MET A 34 8.10 2.19 6.97
N ILE A 35 7.21 2.27 7.96
CA ILE A 35 5.90 1.58 7.93
C ILE A 35 5.08 2.03 6.73
N GLY A 36 5.03 3.33 6.47
CA GLY A 36 4.28 3.88 5.33
C GLY A 36 4.84 3.44 3.97
N VAL A 37 6.17 3.42 3.82
CA VAL A 37 6.85 2.90 2.62
C VAL A 37 6.55 1.41 2.42
N VAL A 38 6.67 0.59 3.47
CA VAL A 38 6.37 -0.85 3.40
C VAL A 38 4.90 -1.10 3.07
N THR A 39 3.99 -0.33 3.69
CA THR A 39 2.54 -0.43 3.42
C THR A 39 2.22 -0.05 1.98
N SER A 40 2.83 1.02 1.47
CA SER A 40 2.69 1.46 0.08
C SER A 40 3.20 0.40 -0.90
N ALA A 41 4.39 -0.18 -0.65
CA ALA A 41 4.94 -1.27 -1.46
C ALA A 41 4.03 -2.52 -1.43
N ALA A 42 3.48 -2.88 -0.27
CA ALA A 42 2.54 -3.99 -0.14
C ALA A 42 1.22 -3.72 -0.90
N TYR A 43 0.70 -2.50 -0.87
CA TYR A 43 -0.46 -2.09 -1.68
C TYR A 43 -0.19 -2.23 -3.18
N VAL A 44 0.97 -1.78 -3.67
CA VAL A 44 1.37 -1.92 -5.08
C VAL A 44 1.48 -3.40 -5.46
N ALA A 45 2.17 -4.20 -4.64
CA ALA A 45 2.33 -5.63 -4.88
C ALA A 45 0.97 -6.34 -4.89
N TRP A 46 0.07 -6.01 -3.96
CA TRP A 46 -1.28 -6.55 -3.94
C TRP A 46 -2.03 -6.21 -5.23
N GLY A 47 -1.99 -4.97 -5.70
CA GLY A 47 -2.66 -4.55 -6.93
C GLY A 47 -2.18 -5.32 -8.15
N ILE A 48 -0.86 -5.47 -8.29
CA ILE A 48 -0.24 -6.24 -9.37
C ILE A 48 -0.67 -7.70 -9.31
N ILE A 49 -0.59 -8.35 -8.14
CA ILE A 49 -0.96 -9.75 -7.97
C ILE A 49 -2.45 -9.96 -8.23
N HIS A 50 -3.30 -9.07 -7.71
CA HIS A 50 -4.75 -9.13 -7.90
C HIS A 50 -5.12 -9.11 -9.38
N HIS A 51 -4.62 -8.11 -10.13
CA HIS A 51 -4.89 -8.00 -11.56
C HIS A 51 -4.22 -9.11 -12.39
N ALA A 52 -3.05 -9.60 -11.97
CA ALA A 52 -2.42 -10.75 -12.63
C ALA A 52 -3.32 -11.99 -12.57
N MET A 53 -3.93 -12.24 -11.41
CA MET A 53 -4.81 -13.39 -11.20
C MET A 53 -6.16 -13.25 -11.89
N LEU A 54 -6.62 -12.02 -12.16
CA LEU A 54 -7.82 -11.75 -12.95
C LEU A 54 -7.58 -11.82 -14.46
N GLY A 55 -6.31 -11.92 -14.89
CA GLY A 55 -5.95 -11.93 -16.30
C GLY A 55 -6.09 -10.55 -16.98
N ASP A 56 -6.23 -9.48 -16.20
CA ASP A 56 -6.39 -8.10 -16.68
C ASP A 56 -5.17 -7.22 -16.37
N LEU A 57 -4.06 -7.81 -15.92
CA LEU A 57 -2.82 -7.07 -15.69
C LEU A 57 -2.24 -6.55 -17.01
N HIS A 58 -2.22 -5.23 -17.13
CA HIS A 58 -1.52 -4.53 -18.21
C HIS A 58 -0.64 -3.42 -17.65
N ARG A 59 0.33 -2.96 -18.46
CA ARG A 59 1.33 -1.95 -18.05
C ARG A 59 0.69 -0.70 -17.43
N LYS A 60 -0.46 -0.26 -17.95
CA LYS A 60 -1.22 0.88 -17.41
C LYS A 60 -1.65 0.65 -15.95
N VAL A 61 -2.16 -0.54 -15.57
CA VAL A 61 -2.50 -0.86 -14.17
C VAL A 61 -1.26 -0.77 -13.28
N VAL A 62 -0.15 -1.37 -13.70
CA VAL A 62 1.11 -1.35 -12.92
C VAL A 62 1.54 0.10 -12.65
N ILE A 63 1.50 0.95 -13.68
CA ILE A 63 1.84 2.37 -13.56
C ILE A 63 0.89 3.07 -12.59
N GLU A 64 -0.43 2.84 -12.69
CA GLU A 64 -1.42 3.45 -11.79
C GLU A 64 -1.12 3.13 -10.32
N TYR A 65 -0.92 1.86 -9.98
CA TYR A 65 -0.62 1.47 -8.60
C TYR A 65 0.72 2.06 -8.12
N VAL A 66 1.77 2.00 -8.94
CA VAL A 66 3.09 2.58 -8.60
C VAL A 66 2.99 4.09 -8.38
N PHE A 67 2.23 4.81 -9.22
CA PHE A 67 2.02 6.25 -9.05
C PHE A 67 1.27 6.57 -7.77
N ILE A 68 0.20 5.84 -7.45
CA ILE A 68 -0.54 6.02 -6.19
C ILE A 68 0.37 5.74 -4.99
N GLY A 69 1.15 4.65 -5.03
CA GLY A 69 2.11 4.34 -3.99
C GLY A 69 3.21 5.39 -3.84
N GLY A 70 3.69 5.94 -4.96
CA GLY A 70 4.65 7.04 -4.99
C GLY A 70 4.10 8.32 -4.39
N ILE A 71 2.88 8.73 -4.76
CA ILE A 71 2.19 9.89 -4.18
C ILE A 71 2.05 9.71 -2.67
N ALA A 72 1.61 8.53 -2.20
CA ALA A 72 1.48 8.26 -0.77
C ALA A 72 2.83 8.43 -0.04
N ILE A 73 3.92 7.90 -0.59
CA ILE A 73 5.26 8.07 -0.02
C ILE A 73 5.66 9.54 -0.02
N THR A 74 5.47 10.28 -1.12
CA THR A 74 5.77 11.72 -1.18
C THR A 74 5.02 12.51 -0.12
N LEU A 75 3.72 12.22 0.08
CA LEU A 75 2.93 12.85 1.13
C LEU A 75 3.46 12.52 2.52
N LEU A 76 3.91 11.29 2.75
CA LEU A 76 4.51 10.90 4.03
C LEU A 76 5.82 11.66 4.31
N PHE A 77 6.69 11.83 3.31
CA PHE A 77 7.89 12.65 3.47
C PHE A 77 7.53 14.08 3.91
N ILE A 78 6.56 14.70 3.23
CA ILE A 78 6.09 16.06 3.53
C ILE A 78 5.50 16.14 4.95
N VAL A 79 4.60 15.22 5.31
CA VAL A 79 3.87 15.25 6.59
C VAL A 79 4.80 14.94 7.77
N LEU A 80 5.78 14.06 7.59
CA LEU A 80 6.73 13.68 8.63
C LEU A 80 7.93 14.64 8.74
N GLY A 81 8.01 15.65 7.87
CA GLY A 81 9.00 16.71 7.94
C GLY A 81 10.38 16.33 7.40
N TYR A 82 10.43 15.46 6.39
CA TYR A 82 11.65 15.08 5.67
C TYR A 82 11.88 15.91 4.41
#